data_AF-A0A2T5HQ71-F1
#
_entry.id   AF-A0A2T5HQ71-F1
#
_cell.length_a   1.000
_cell.length_b   1.000
_cell.length_c   1.000
_cell.angle_alpha   90.00
_cell.angle_beta   90.00
_cell.angle_gamma   90.00
#
_symmetry.space_group_name_H-M   'P 1'
#
loop_
_entity.id
_entity.type
_entity.pdbx_description
1 polymer ?
#
loop_
_entity_poly.entity_id
_entity_poly.type
_entity_poly.pdbx_seq_one_letter_code
_entity_poly.pdbx_strand_id
1 'polypeptide(L)'
;MIALVLEQHAEEASFLAILRDYAVGAPNYDLSHLATLDNRIDAHLDGLQVAGLKGLNLLLEQLRPAASGEVFAATVLAFRMGNSPALSSLGEHLRTSEEGERYFAAALGWLDWAVVQPWVERLLASPEPLFRRLGLAACGMHRHDPGPALLSALGNSDPSVLARAARTAGELRRRDLMQPIRLHRLHSDDALRFWSNWATAQMGDEQALPVLQQFAEQPGRYQERALHVALAWLPRETSMAWIRRMTQVPQQRRIAIKATGLFGDPVALPWLLQQMHDLPMARAAGEAFSLITGVDLALHDLERRDSPDFDAGPSDDPQDGNVAMDPDESLPWPEPTLVQGWLNKHSASLQTGSAYLLGEPFSEGACVRALSSANQRQRQVAAGLLARYIPTEAVFPVSAPAQRQKGLLRGRSV
;
A
#
# COMPACT_ATOMS: atom_id res chain seq x y z
N MET A 1 -26.27 -29.95 -3.05
CA MET A 1 -24.82 -30.17 -2.85
C MET A 1 -24.01 -29.31 -3.82
N ILE A 2 -24.15 -29.44 -5.15
CA ILE A 2 -23.39 -28.61 -6.11
C ILE A 2 -23.66 -27.10 -5.97
N ALA A 3 -24.94 -26.69 -5.80
CA ALA A 3 -25.27 -25.27 -5.60
C ALA A 3 -24.62 -24.67 -4.34
N LEU A 4 -24.70 -25.39 -3.21
CA LEU A 4 -24.09 -25.00 -1.93
C LEU A 4 -22.55 -24.86 -2.04
N VAL A 5 -21.89 -25.74 -2.80
CA VAL A 5 -20.44 -25.65 -3.03
C VAL A 5 -20.09 -24.41 -3.87
N LEU A 6 -20.92 -24.03 -4.84
CA LEU A 6 -20.69 -22.82 -5.65
C LEU A 6 -20.93 -21.54 -4.85
N GLU A 7 -21.96 -21.50 -4.01
CA GLU A 7 -22.20 -20.41 -3.05
C GLU A 7 -20.98 -20.23 -2.14
N GLN A 8 -20.45 -21.32 -1.57
CA GLN A 8 -19.25 -21.25 -0.75
C GLN A 8 -18.04 -20.73 -1.52
N HIS A 9 -17.82 -21.14 -2.78
CA HIS A 9 -16.71 -20.58 -3.57
C HIS A 9 -16.89 -19.08 -3.85
N ALA A 10 -18.11 -18.61 -4.10
CA ALA A 10 -18.40 -17.20 -4.36
C ALA A 10 -18.19 -16.35 -3.09
N GLU A 11 -18.69 -16.82 -1.94
CA GLU A 11 -18.51 -16.17 -0.64
C GLU A 11 -17.04 -16.10 -0.25
N GLU A 12 -16.31 -17.22 -0.32
CA GLU A 12 -14.89 -17.28 0.04
C GLU A 12 -14.01 -16.46 -0.91
N ALA A 13 -14.25 -16.50 -2.24
CA ALA A 13 -13.49 -15.68 -3.17
C ALA A 13 -13.64 -14.18 -2.87
N SER A 14 -14.86 -13.75 -2.55
CA SER A 14 -15.19 -12.37 -2.21
C SER A 14 -14.56 -11.96 -0.87
N PHE A 15 -14.73 -12.77 0.17
CA PHE A 15 -14.14 -12.53 1.48
C PHE A 15 -12.60 -12.46 1.42
N LEU A 16 -11.97 -13.41 0.72
CA LEU A 16 -10.52 -13.46 0.62
C LEU A 16 -9.95 -12.28 -0.19
N ALA A 17 -10.70 -11.75 -1.16
CA ALA A 17 -10.30 -10.53 -1.86
C ALA A 17 -10.23 -9.32 -0.91
N ILE A 18 -11.20 -9.18 0.00
CA ILE A 18 -11.20 -8.14 1.05
C ILE A 18 -10.05 -8.37 2.03
N LEU A 19 -9.87 -9.60 2.51
CA LEU A 19 -8.77 -9.95 3.40
C LEU A 19 -7.41 -9.65 2.75
N ARG A 20 -7.27 -9.88 1.45
CA ARG A 20 -6.05 -9.57 0.72
C ARG A 20 -5.79 -8.07 0.60
N ASP A 21 -6.83 -7.28 0.35
CA ASP A 21 -6.72 -5.83 0.31
C ASP A 21 -6.27 -5.24 1.66
N TYR A 22 -6.69 -5.84 2.78
CA TYR A 22 -6.12 -5.56 4.10
C TYR A 22 -4.66 -6.04 4.23
N ALA A 23 -4.40 -7.30 3.88
CA ALA A 23 -3.11 -7.97 4.09
C ALA A 23 -1.94 -7.24 3.43
N VAL A 24 -2.14 -6.62 2.25
CA VAL A 24 -1.07 -5.88 1.55
C VAL A 24 -0.59 -4.62 2.29
N GLY A 25 -1.30 -4.17 3.33
CA GLY A 25 -0.95 -3.06 4.21
C GLY A 25 -0.74 -3.45 5.68
N ALA A 26 -0.89 -4.72 6.01
CA ALA A 26 -0.87 -5.21 7.39
C ALA A 26 0.56 -5.40 7.93
N PRO A 27 0.80 -5.19 9.24
CA PRO A 27 2.13 -5.28 9.84
C PRO A 27 2.66 -6.71 10.02
N ASN A 28 1.79 -7.72 9.92
CA ASN A 28 2.05 -9.13 10.26
C ASN A 28 2.03 -10.08 9.05
N TYR A 29 1.81 -9.56 7.84
CA TYR A 29 1.85 -10.36 6.61
C TYR A 29 3.21 -10.19 5.94
N ASP A 30 3.89 -11.28 5.61
CA ASP A 30 5.09 -11.26 4.76
C ASP A 30 4.73 -11.67 3.31
N LEU A 31 5.72 -11.84 2.44
CA LEU A 31 5.48 -12.30 1.07
C LEU A 31 4.99 -13.76 0.99
N SER A 32 5.32 -14.59 1.98
CA SER A 32 4.90 -16.00 2.05
C SER A 32 3.43 -16.11 2.45
N HIS A 33 3.00 -15.35 3.46
CA HIS A 33 1.60 -15.20 3.86
C HIS A 33 0.74 -14.69 2.69
N LEU A 34 1.22 -13.67 1.95
CA LEU A 34 0.53 -13.24 0.73
C LEU A 34 0.45 -14.36 -0.30
N ALA A 35 1.51 -15.13 -0.53
CA ALA A 35 1.45 -16.24 -1.48
C ALA A 35 0.44 -17.33 -1.08
N THR A 36 0.32 -17.64 0.21
CA THR A 36 -0.68 -18.57 0.73
C THR A 36 -2.10 -18.03 0.52
N LEU A 37 -2.32 -16.75 0.82
CA LEU A 37 -3.61 -16.10 0.60
C LEU A 37 -3.97 -16.06 -0.89
N ASP A 38 -2.99 -15.74 -1.73
CA ASP A 38 -3.15 -15.67 -3.18
C ASP A 38 -3.59 -17.04 -3.74
N ASN A 39 -2.94 -18.12 -3.31
CA ASN A 39 -3.29 -19.48 -3.72
C ASN A 39 -4.70 -19.88 -3.29
N ARG A 40 -5.17 -19.43 -2.11
CA ARG A 40 -6.54 -19.67 -1.65
C ARG A 40 -7.56 -18.96 -2.55
N ILE A 41 -7.30 -17.70 -2.89
CA ILE A 41 -8.15 -16.93 -3.80
C ILE A 41 -8.24 -17.61 -5.16
N ASP A 42 -7.09 -17.98 -5.74
CA ASP A 42 -7.06 -18.69 -7.03
C ASP A 42 -7.83 -20.02 -6.97
N ALA A 43 -7.71 -20.79 -5.90
CA ALA A 43 -8.45 -22.05 -5.76
C ALA A 43 -9.98 -21.85 -5.78
N HIS A 44 -10.51 -20.81 -5.12
CA HIS A 44 -11.94 -20.51 -5.16
C HIS A 44 -12.38 -19.96 -6.53
N LEU A 45 -11.56 -19.10 -7.15
CA LEU A 45 -11.82 -18.60 -8.51
C LEU A 45 -11.82 -19.73 -9.54
N ASP A 46 -10.90 -20.69 -9.43
CA ASP A 46 -10.84 -21.86 -10.32
C ASP A 46 -12.08 -22.75 -10.14
N GLY A 47 -12.54 -22.95 -8.89
CA GLY A 47 -13.80 -23.64 -8.60
C GLY A 47 -15.02 -23.00 -9.29
N LEU A 48 -15.12 -21.66 -9.24
CA LEU A 48 -16.17 -20.91 -9.93
C LEU A 48 -16.02 -20.98 -11.45
N GLN A 49 -14.79 -20.94 -11.96
CA GLN A 49 -14.49 -21.03 -13.38
C GLN A 49 -14.90 -22.39 -13.96
N VAL A 50 -14.70 -23.49 -13.22
CA VAL A 50 -15.17 -24.84 -13.61
C VAL A 50 -16.69 -24.88 -13.79
N ALA A 51 -17.44 -24.11 -12.99
CA ALA A 51 -18.89 -23.98 -13.14
C ALA A 51 -19.32 -23.07 -14.31
N GLY A 52 -18.37 -22.42 -14.99
CA GLY A 52 -18.59 -21.57 -16.14
C GLY A 52 -19.59 -20.45 -15.86
N LEU A 53 -20.58 -20.28 -16.76
CA LEU A 53 -21.56 -19.20 -16.67
C LEU A 53 -22.39 -19.25 -15.39
N LYS A 54 -22.58 -20.42 -14.77
CA LYS A 54 -23.31 -20.52 -13.50
C LYS A 54 -22.56 -19.84 -12.37
N GLY A 55 -21.24 -20.06 -12.27
CA GLY A 55 -20.41 -19.42 -11.25
C GLY A 55 -20.32 -17.91 -11.46
N LEU A 56 -20.18 -17.47 -12.71
CA LEU A 56 -20.17 -16.05 -13.05
C LEU A 56 -21.51 -15.36 -12.73
N ASN A 57 -22.64 -15.95 -13.14
CA ASN A 57 -23.96 -15.38 -12.88
C ASN A 57 -24.26 -15.28 -11.39
N LEU A 58 -23.85 -16.28 -10.59
CA LEU A 58 -23.99 -16.23 -9.14
C LEU A 58 -23.32 -15.00 -8.52
N LEU A 59 -22.10 -14.67 -8.96
CA LEU A 59 -21.42 -13.45 -8.49
C LEU A 59 -22.09 -12.16 -9.01
N LEU A 60 -22.57 -12.16 -10.25
CA LEU A 60 -23.29 -11.00 -10.81
C LEU A 60 -24.59 -10.72 -10.06
N GLU A 61 -25.32 -11.76 -9.63
CA GLU A 61 -26.52 -11.64 -8.80
C GLU A 61 -26.22 -11.06 -7.40
N GLN A 62 -24.98 -11.14 -6.94
CA GLN A 62 -24.52 -10.62 -5.65
C GLN A 62 -24.01 -9.15 -5.71
N LEU A 63 -24.00 -8.51 -6.89
CA LEU A 63 -23.56 -7.12 -7.07
C LEU A 63 -24.56 -6.08 -6.50
N ARG A 64 -24.71 -6.08 -5.18
CA ARG A 64 -25.45 -5.07 -4.41
C ARG A 64 -24.65 -3.76 -4.36
N PRO A 65 -25.26 -2.59 -4.07
CA PRO A 65 -24.55 -1.31 -4.07
C PRO A 65 -23.25 -1.25 -3.24
N ALA A 66 -23.18 -2.00 -2.14
CA ALA A 66 -22.01 -2.11 -1.27
C ALA A 66 -21.10 -3.32 -1.59
N ALA A 67 -21.28 -3.98 -2.73
CA ALA A 67 -20.46 -5.10 -3.16
C ALA A 67 -19.01 -4.66 -3.40
N SER A 68 -18.07 -5.48 -2.96
CA SER A 68 -16.65 -5.16 -2.94
C SER A 68 -15.83 -6.36 -3.41
N GLY A 69 -15.67 -7.37 -2.57
CA GLY A 69 -15.02 -8.63 -2.92
C GLY A 69 -15.69 -9.35 -4.11
N GLU A 70 -17.01 -9.25 -4.23
CA GLU A 70 -17.79 -9.82 -5.33
C GLU A 70 -17.42 -9.17 -6.66
N VAL A 71 -17.20 -7.84 -6.66
CA VAL A 71 -16.76 -7.12 -7.86
C VAL A 71 -15.41 -7.65 -8.32
N PHE A 72 -14.48 -7.91 -7.39
CA PHE A 72 -13.19 -8.52 -7.72
C PHE A 72 -13.36 -9.90 -8.35
N ALA A 73 -14.09 -10.80 -7.70
CA ALA A 73 -14.24 -12.18 -8.17
C ALA A 73 -14.98 -12.24 -9.53
N ALA A 74 -16.06 -11.47 -9.68
CA ALA A 74 -16.83 -11.38 -10.92
C ALA A 74 -15.97 -10.83 -12.06
N THR A 75 -15.16 -9.81 -11.78
CA THR A 75 -14.25 -9.23 -12.76
C THR A 75 -13.23 -10.26 -13.22
N VAL A 76 -12.53 -10.94 -12.30
CA VAL A 76 -11.54 -11.96 -12.67
C VAL A 76 -12.15 -13.04 -13.57
N LEU A 77 -13.32 -13.58 -13.22
CA LEU A 77 -14.00 -14.58 -14.03
C LEU A 77 -14.45 -14.03 -15.40
N ALA A 78 -15.06 -12.85 -15.43
CA ALA A 78 -15.52 -12.24 -16.67
C ALA A 78 -14.38 -12.05 -17.68
N PHE A 79 -13.20 -11.63 -17.20
CA PHE A 79 -11.99 -11.52 -18.01
C PHE A 79 -11.44 -12.88 -18.46
N ARG A 80 -11.28 -13.84 -17.55
CA ARG A 80 -10.81 -15.20 -17.90
C ARG A 80 -11.71 -15.90 -18.93
N MET A 81 -13.01 -15.63 -18.87
CA MET A 81 -14.01 -16.19 -19.77
C MET A 81 -14.22 -15.37 -21.06
N GLY A 82 -13.64 -14.17 -21.16
CA GLY A 82 -13.91 -13.24 -22.28
C GLY A 82 -15.40 -12.84 -22.38
N ASN A 83 -16.11 -12.79 -21.25
CA ASN A 83 -17.55 -12.56 -21.22
C ASN A 83 -17.87 -11.06 -21.28
N SER A 84 -18.02 -10.52 -22.49
CA SER A 84 -18.36 -9.11 -22.72
C SER A 84 -19.67 -8.67 -22.03
N PRO A 85 -20.78 -9.45 -22.06
CA PRO A 85 -22.00 -9.07 -21.33
C PRO A 85 -21.78 -8.83 -19.83
N ALA A 86 -21.04 -9.73 -19.16
CA ALA A 86 -20.73 -9.58 -17.73
C ALA A 86 -19.87 -8.33 -17.46
N LEU A 87 -18.90 -8.04 -18.33
CA LEU A 87 -18.09 -6.82 -18.23
C LEU A 87 -18.93 -5.55 -18.42
N SER A 88 -19.95 -5.59 -19.28
CA SER A 88 -20.92 -4.49 -19.41
C SER A 88 -21.74 -4.32 -18.12
N SER A 89 -22.26 -5.41 -17.54
CA SER A 89 -22.99 -5.36 -16.26
C SER A 89 -22.14 -4.83 -15.11
N LEU A 90 -20.89 -5.27 -15.02
CA LEU A 90 -19.91 -4.73 -14.07
C LEU A 90 -19.69 -3.24 -14.31
N GLY A 91 -19.50 -2.81 -15.57
CA GLY A 91 -19.35 -1.41 -15.93
C GLY A 91 -20.52 -0.53 -15.48
N GLU A 92 -21.76 -1.00 -15.64
CA GLU A 92 -22.95 -0.31 -15.11
C GLU A 92 -22.91 -0.18 -13.58
N HIS A 93 -22.59 -1.27 -12.89
CA HIS A 93 -22.49 -1.29 -11.43
C HIS A 93 -21.46 -0.27 -10.90
N LEU A 94 -20.29 -0.19 -11.53
CA LEU A 94 -19.20 0.72 -11.14
C LEU A 94 -19.59 2.21 -11.19
N ARG A 95 -20.55 2.60 -12.04
CA ARG A 95 -21.00 4.00 -12.09
C ARG A 95 -21.69 4.46 -10.81
N THR A 96 -22.09 3.51 -9.97
CA THR A 96 -22.79 3.76 -8.69
C THR A 96 -22.04 3.27 -7.46
N SER A 97 -20.84 2.70 -7.62
CA SER A 97 -20.06 2.10 -6.52
C SER A 97 -18.58 2.53 -6.60
N GLU A 98 -18.19 3.49 -5.74
CA GLU A 98 -16.79 3.92 -5.62
C GLU A 98 -15.90 2.77 -5.10
N GLU A 99 -16.40 2.00 -4.12
CA GLU A 99 -15.70 0.83 -3.60
C GLU A 99 -15.52 -0.25 -4.68
N GLY A 100 -16.54 -0.47 -5.51
CA GLY A 100 -16.45 -1.38 -6.64
C GLY A 100 -15.32 -1.02 -7.61
N GLU A 101 -15.06 0.28 -7.85
CA GLU A 101 -13.96 0.70 -8.72
C GLU A 101 -12.60 0.19 -8.20
N ARG A 102 -12.37 0.28 -6.88
CA ARG A 102 -11.14 -0.21 -6.25
C ARG A 102 -10.95 -1.70 -6.48
N TYR A 103 -11.99 -2.50 -6.29
CA TYR A 103 -11.92 -3.96 -6.44
C TYR A 103 -11.85 -4.40 -7.90
N PHE A 104 -12.48 -3.67 -8.83
CA PHE A 104 -12.28 -3.88 -10.26
C PHE A 104 -10.84 -3.60 -10.67
N ALA A 105 -10.25 -2.48 -10.20
CA ALA A 105 -8.85 -2.19 -10.45
C ALA A 105 -7.92 -3.25 -9.84
N ALA A 106 -8.22 -3.74 -8.62
CA ALA A 106 -7.48 -4.82 -7.99
C ALA A 106 -7.52 -6.11 -8.82
N ALA A 107 -8.68 -6.46 -9.42
CA ALA A 107 -8.81 -7.59 -10.33
C ALA A 107 -7.97 -7.42 -11.61
N LEU A 108 -7.93 -6.21 -12.19
CA LEU A 108 -7.04 -5.92 -13.33
C LEU A 108 -5.56 -6.09 -12.96
N GLY A 109 -5.17 -5.68 -11.75
CA GLY A 109 -3.82 -5.87 -11.23
C GLY A 109 -3.49 -7.32 -10.87
N TRP A 110 -4.50 -8.12 -10.52
CA TRP A 110 -4.41 -9.54 -10.17
C TRP A 110 -4.13 -10.42 -11.39
N LEU A 111 -4.94 -10.26 -12.44
CA LEU A 111 -4.82 -11.02 -13.68
C LEU A 111 -3.45 -10.84 -14.34
N ASP A 112 -3.03 -11.80 -15.16
CA ASP A 112 -1.83 -11.66 -15.99
C ASP A 112 -2.00 -10.60 -17.08
N TRP A 113 -0.91 -9.91 -17.41
CA TRP A 113 -0.95 -8.81 -18.38
C TRP A 113 -1.54 -9.24 -19.73
N ALA A 114 -1.16 -10.43 -20.23
CA ALA A 114 -1.64 -10.95 -21.50
C ALA A 114 -3.18 -11.11 -21.54
N VAL A 115 -3.82 -11.36 -20.39
CA VAL A 115 -5.28 -11.48 -20.28
C VAL A 115 -5.94 -10.11 -20.32
N VAL A 116 -5.36 -9.11 -19.65
CA VAL A 116 -5.98 -7.78 -19.51
C VAL A 116 -5.61 -6.82 -20.64
N GLN A 117 -4.48 -6.99 -21.32
CA GLN A 117 -3.96 -6.04 -22.30
C GLN A 117 -4.99 -5.58 -23.34
N PRO A 118 -5.73 -6.47 -24.05
CA PRO A 118 -6.68 -6.04 -25.08
C PRO A 118 -7.81 -5.15 -24.53
N TRP A 119 -8.17 -5.34 -23.26
CA TRP A 119 -9.20 -4.58 -22.59
C TRP A 119 -8.66 -3.28 -22.02
N VAL A 120 -7.43 -3.29 -21.51
CA VAL A 120 -6.75 -2.07 -21.03
C VAL A 120 -6.66 -1.04 -22.16
N GLU A 121 -6.36 -1.47 -23.39
CA GLU A 121 -6.35 -0.59 -24.57
C GLU A 121 -7.74 0.06 -24.81
N ARG A 122 -8.82 -0.71 -24.68
CA ARG A 122 -10.20 -0.19 -24.77
C ARG A 122 -10.55 0.77 -23.64
N LEU A 123 -10.15 0.44 -22.41
CA LEU A 123 -10.35 1.28 -21.23
C LEU A 123 -9.62 2.63 -21.37
N LEU A 124 -8.36 2.61 -21.83
CA LEU A 124 -7.58 3.81 -22.10
C LEU A 124 -8.19 4.69 -23.19
N ALA A 125 -8.83 4.09 -24.20
CA ALA A 125 -9.51 4.79 -25.28
C ALA A 125 -10.91 5.32 -24.89
N SER A 126 -11.47 4.89 -23.75
CA SER A 126 -12.83 5.24 -23.33
C SER A 126 -13.02 6.75 -23.15
N PRO A 127 -14.16 7.32 -23.60
CA PRO A 127 -14.49 8.71 -23.32
C PRO A 127 -14.88 8.94 -21.85
N GLU A 128 -15.29 7.90 -21.11
CA GLU A 128 -15.70 8.04 -19.71
C GLU A 128 -14.48 8.10 -18.77
N PRO A 129 -14.37 9.13 -17.91
CA PRO A 129 -13.26 9.30 -16.97
C PRO A 129 -13.01 8.06 -16.09
N LEU A 130 -14.08 7.41 -15.61
CA LEU A 130 -14.02 6.19 -14.80
C LEU A 130 -13.21 5.08 -15.47
N PHE A 131 -13.57 4.71 -16.70
CA PHE A 131 -12.91 3.61 -17.41
C PHE A 131 -11.48 3.96 -17.82
N ARG A 132 -11.23 5.23 -18.17
CA ARG A 132 -9.87 5.70 -18.44
C ARG A 132 -8.96 5.57 -17.21
N ARG A 133 -9.47 5.90 -16.01
CA ARG A 133 -8.75 5.69 -14.75
C ARG A 133 -8.43 4.21 -14.51
N LEU A 134 -9.37 3.30 -14.77
CA LEU A 134 -9.15 1.87 -14.63
C LEU A 134 -8.05 1.35 -15.57
N GLY A 135 -8.03 1.79 -16.84
CA GLY A 135 -6.96 1.45 -17.79
C GLY A 135 -5.59 1.94 -17.32
N LEU A 136 -5.50 3.18 -16.84
CA LEU A 136 -4.27 3.76 -16.29
C LEU A 136 -3.83 3.06 -14.99
N ALA A 137 -4.79 2.68 -14.14
CA ALA A 137 -4.52 1.94 -12.91
C ALA A 137 -3.92 0.56 -13.21
N ALA A 138 -4.48 -0.17 -14.18
CA ALA A 138 -3.96 -1.47 -14.62
C ALA A 138 -2.52 -1.35 -15.12
N CYS A 139 -2.24 -0.39 -16.01
CA CYS A 139 -0.88 -0.13 -16.49
C CYS A 139 0.09 0.15 -15.33
N GLY A 140 -0.34 0.99 -14.37
CA GLY A 140 0.39 1.25 -13.14
C GLY A 140 0.68 -0.03 -12.36
N MET A 141 -0.33 -0.83 -12.01
CA MET A 141 -0.19 -2.07 -11.22
C MET A 141 0.70 -3.12 -11.90
N HIS A 142 0.69 -3.18 -13.22
CA HIS A 142 1.53 -4.07 -14.03
C HIS A 142 2.93 -3.54 -14.31
N ARG A 143 3.18 -2.26 -13.99
CA ARG A 143 4.37 -1.52 -14.43
C ARG A 143 4.56 -1.55 -15.94
N HIS A 144 3.46 -1.52 -16.68
CA HIS A 144 3.44 -1.43 -18.13
C HIS A 144 3.26 0.03 -18.56
N ASP A 145 4.07 0.50 -19.50
CA ASP A 145 3.96 1.85 -20.04
C ASP A 145 2.76 1.98 -21.02
N PRO A 146 1.76 2.86 -20.77
CA PRO A 146 0.67 3.10 -21.72
C PRO A 146 1.08 3.97 -22.92
N GLY A 147 2.33 4.43 -22.99
CA GLY A 147 2.84 5.24 -24.08
C GLY A 147 2.05 6.55 -24.27
N PRO A 148 1.57 6.87 -25.48
CA PRO A 148 0.82 8.10 -25.76
C PRO A 148 -0.45 8.28 -24.93
N ALA A 149 -1.10 7.18 -24.50
CA ALA A 149 -2.32 7.27 -23.70
C ALA A 149 -2.07 7.92 -22.33
N LEU A 150 -0.87 7.73 -21.75
CA LEU A 150 -0.48 8.37 -20.50
C LEU A 150 -0.32 9.88 -20.66
N LEU A 151 0.36 10.32 -21.72
CA LEU A 151 0.53 11.73 -22.03
C LEU A 151 -0.81 12.41 -22.33
N SER A 152 -1.67 11.74 -23.11
CA SER A 152 -3.03 12.24 -23.37
C SER A 152 -3.85 12.40 -22.09
N ALA A 153 -3.72 11.46 -21.14
CA ALA A 153 -4.42 11.55 -19.86
C ALA A 153 -3.93 12.70 -18.98
N LEU A 154 -2.65 13.10 -19.08
CA LEU A 154 -2.10 14.28 -18.41
C LEU A 154 -2.60 15.62 -18.99
N GLY A 155 -3.29 15.59 -20.14
CA GLY A 155 -3.97 16.75 -20.71
C GLY A 155 -5.51 16.70 -20.57
N ASN A 156 -6.05 15.76 -19.79
CA ASN A 156 -7.50 15.61 -19.63
C ASN A 156 -8.10 16.72 -18.74
N SER A 157 -9.36 17.08 -18.97
CA SER A 157 -10.05 18.09 -18.15
C SER A 157 -10.53 17.57 -16.80
N ASP A 158 -10.66 16.25 -16.63
CA ASP A 158 -11.11 15.62 -15.40
C ASP A 158 -9.93 15.44 -14.40
N PRO A 159 -9.97 16.06 -13.21
CA PRO A 159 -8.91 15.96 -12.21
C PRO A 159 -8.63 14.53 -11.74
N SER A 160 -9.63 13.66 -11.70
CA SER A 160 -9.47 12.27 -11.26
C SER A 160 -8.62 11.47 -12.26
N VAL A 161 -8.78 11.73 -13.57
CA VAL A 161 -7.97 11.13 -14.64
C VAL A 161 -6.54 11.62 -14.56
N LEU A 162 -6.35 12.92 -14.40
CA LEU A 162 -5.03 13.54 -14.20
C LEU A 162 -4.30 12.94 -12.98
N ALA A 163 -5.01 12.80 -11.86
CA ALA A 163 -4.46 12.26 -10.62
C ALA A 163 -3.99 10.81 -10.82
N ARG A 164 -4.81 9.99 -11.48
CA ARG A 164 -4.46 8.61 -11.80
C ARG A 164 -3.30 8.54 -12.80
N ALA A 165 -3.27 9.40 -13.82
CA ALA A 165 -2.17 9.49 -14.78
C ALA A 165 -0.85 9.87 -14.09
N ALA A 166 -0.86 10.90 -13.23
CA ALA A 166 0.30 11.30 -12.44
C ALA A 166 0.81 10.15 -11.57
N ARG A 167 -0.09 9.45 -10.85
CA ARG A 167 0.27 8.27 -10.07
C ARG A 167 0.90 7.18 -10.93
N THR A 168 0.32 6.85 -12.08
CA THR A 168 0.86 5.82 -12.99
C THR A 168 2.22 6.23 -13.53
N ALA A 169 2.41 7.50 -13.92
CA ALA A 169 3.71 8.02 -14.33
C ALA A 169 4.77 7.92 -13.22
N GLY A 170 4.39 8.19 -11.96
CA GLY A 170 5.26 8.02 -10.80
C GLY A 170 5.61 6.56 -10.50
N GLU A 171 4.63 5.65 -10.59
CA GLU A 171 4.83 4.20 -10.45
C GLU A 171 5.80 3.65 -11.51
N LEU A 172 5.70 4.15 -12.75
CA LEU A 172 6.56 3.79 -13.88
C LEU A 172 7.87 4.58 -13.97
N ARG A 173 8.02 5.64 -13.17
CA ARG A 173 9.16 6.56 -13.20
C ARG A 173 9.39 7.23 -14.56
N ARG A 174 8.30 7.62 -15.24
CA ARG A 174 8.31 8.38 -16.51
C ARG A 174 8.80 9.83 -16.33
N ARG A 175 10.12 9.98 -16.15
CA ARG A 175 10.82 11.26 -15.95
C ARG A 175 10.60 12.28 -17.06
N ASP A 176 10.41 11.80 -18.29
CA ASP A 176 10.08 12.62 -19.44
C ASP A 176 8.72 13.34 -19.30
N LEU A 177 7.81 12.80 -18.47
CA LEU A 177 6.51 13.40 -18.15
C LEU A 177 6.54 14.31 -16.91
N MET A 178 7.71 14.55 -16.30
CA MET A 178 7.81 15.32 -15.05
C MET A 178 7.32 16.76 -15.22
N GLN A 179 7.64 17.42 -16.33
CA GLN A 179 7.25 18.81 -16.58
C GLN A 179 5.72 19.00 -16.65
N PRO A 180 4.96 18.24 -17.46
CA PRO A 180 3.51 18.38 -17.46
C PRO A 180 2.89 18.04 -16.10
N ILE A 181 3.42 17.06 -15.34
CA ILE A 181 2.92 16.74 -14.00
C ILE A 181 3.12 17.89 -13.01
N ARG A 182 4.27 18.58 -13.07
CA ARG A 182 4.59 19.73 -12.21
C ARG A 182 3.60 20.89 -12.32
N LEU A 183 2.91 21.04 -13.45
CA LEU A 183 1.88 22.06 -13.63
C LEU A 183 0.73 21.93 -12.62
N HIS A 184 0.52 20.73 -12.08
CA HIS A 184 -0.54 20.44 -11.11
C HIS A 184 -0.06 20.43 -9.65
N ARG A 185 1.17 20.90 -9.37
CA ARG A 185 1.79 20.90 -8.03
C ARG A 185 0.91 21.56 -6.96
N LEU A 186 0.20 22.63 -7.32
CA LEU A 186 -0.60 23.46 -6.43
C LEU A 186 -2.09 23.42 -6.79
N HIS A 187 -2.53 22.34 -7.45
CA HIS A 187 -3.92 22.18 -7.87
C HIS A 187 -4.88 22.18 -6.66
N SER A 188 -6.10 22.69 -6.83
CA SER A 188 -7.10 22.77 -5.75
C SER A 188 -7.61 21.39 -5.32
N ASP A 189 -7.83 20.47 -6.27
CA ASP A 189 -8.15 19.07 -5.98
C ASP A 189 -6.99 18.36 -5.25
N ASP A 190 -7.29 17.80 -4.08
CA ASP A 190 -6.31 17.17 -3.20
C ASP A 190 -5.69 15.90 -3.79
N ALA A 191 -6.45 15.10 -4.54
CA ALA A 191 -5.95 13.87 -5.12
C ALA A 191 -4.95 14.15 -6.23
N LEU A 192 -5.27 15.08 -7.12
CA LEU A 192 -4.36 15.52 -8.16
C LEU A 192 -3.13 16.20 -7.57
N ARG A 193 -3.31 17.09 -6.58
CA ARG A 193 -2.19 17.74 -5.90
C ARG A 193 -1.25 16.72 -5.24
N PHE A 194 -1.80 15.75 -4.51
CA PHE A 194 -1.03 14.70 -3.87
C PHE A 194 -0.28 13.84 -4.89
N TRP A 195 -0.99 13.28 -5.89
CA TRP A 195 -0.38 12.33 -6.82
C TRP A 195 0.64 12.97 -7.76
N SER A 196 0.45 14.24 -8.13
CA SER A 196 1.46 14.98 -8.89
C SER A 196 2.75 15.17 -8.11
N ASN A 197 2.65 15.61 -6.84
CA ASN A 197 3.84 15.77 -5.98
C ASN A 197 4.47 14.42 -5.62
N TRP A 198 3.67 13.39 -5.34
CA TRP A 198 4.17 12.03 -5.10
C TRP A 198 4.95 11.51 -6.31
N ALA A 199 4.40 11.67 -7.52
CA ALA A 199 5.03 11.18 -8.73
C ALA A 199 6.35 11.90 -9.03
N THR A 200 6.40 13.23 -8.92
CA THR A 200 7.62 13.98 -9.22
C THR A 200 8.67 13.80 -8.12
N ALA A 201 8.28 13.70 -6.84
CA ALA A 201 9.19 13.39 -5.74
C ALA A 201 9.88 12.03 -5.96
N GLN A 202 9.11 11.01 -6.34
CA GLN A 202 9.67 9.71 -6.70
C GLN A 202 10.71 9.87 -7.81
N MET A 203 10.53 10.78 -8.76
CA MET A 203 11.49 11.01 -9.84
C MET A 203 12.70 11.89 -9.46
N GLY A 204 12.76 12.42 -8.22
CA GLY A 204 13.84 13.26 -7.71
C GLY A 204 13.52 14.77 -7.65
N ASP A 205 12.25 15.16 -7.72
CA ASP A 205 11.85 16.56 -7.65
C ASP A 205 11.76 17.08 -6.20
N GLU A 206 12.83 17.71 -5.72
CA GLU A 206 12.92 18.25 -4.36
C GLU A 206 11.82 19.30 -4.05
N GLN A 207 11.35 20.04 -5.05
CA GLN A 207 10.28 21.03 -4.87
C GLN A 207 8.93 20.41 -4.49
N ALA A 208 8.75 19.09 -4.67
CA ALA A 208 7.54 18.38 -4.28
C ALA A 208 7.50 18.04 -2.78
N LEU A 209 8.66 17.96 -2.14
CA LEU A 209 8.78 17.50 -0.76
C LEU A 209 8.04 18.41 0.24
N PRO A 210 8.08 19.76 0.14
CA PRO A 210 7.31 20.61 1.06
C PRO A 210 5.81 20.38 1.00
N VAL A 211 5.24 20.10 -0.18
CA VAL A 211 3.82 19.79 -0.34
C VAL A 211 3.50 18.43 0.27
N LEU A 212 4.37 17.43 0.08
CA LEU A 212 4.22 16.13 0.74
C LEU A 212 4.33 16.24 2.26
N GLN A 213 5.23 17.07 2.80
CA GLN A 213 5.28 17.31 4.25
C GLN A 213 3.95 17.84 4.79
N GLN A 214 3.27 18.75 4.07
CA GLN A 214 1.94 19.24 4.47
C GLN A 214 0.90 18.11 4.51
N PHE A 215 0.89 17.20 3.52
CA PHE A 215 0.01 16.03 3.54
C PHE A 215 0.35 15.06 4.69
N ALA A 216 1.62 14.89 5.04
CA ALA A 216 2.05 14.03 6.14
C ALA A 216 1.68 14.60 7.52
N GLU A 217 1.53 15.91 7.64
CA GLU A 217 1.14 16.58 8.89
C GLU A 217 -0.38 16.61 9.11
N GLN A 218 -1.17 16.27 8.09
CA GLN A 218 -2.63 16.24 8.17
C GLN A 218 -3.14 14.79 8.27
N PRO A 219 -4.01 14.47 9.24
CA PRO A 219 -4.70 13.18 9.27
C PRO A 219 -5.49 12.94 7.98
N GLY A 220 -5.37 11.74 7.40
CA GLY A 220 -6.15 11.35 6.23
C GLY A 220 -5.47 10.31 5.34
N ARG A 221 -6.14 9.94 4.25
CA ARG A 221 -5.73 8.86 3.32
C ARG A 221 -4.35 9.02 2.67
N TYR A 222 -3.76 10.22 2.74
CA TYR A 222 -2.46 10.55 2.15
C TYR A 222 -1.32 10.63 3.16
N GLN A 223 -1.61 10.66 4.47
CA GLN A 223 -0.66 11.00 5.51
C GLN A 223 0.58 10.09 5.51
N GLU A 224 0.36 8.78 5.63
CA GLU A 224 1.47 7.81 5.73
C GLU A 224 2.27 7.73 4.43
N ARG A 225 1.59 7.74 3.28
CA ARG A 225 2.27 7.68 1.97
C ARG A 225 3.09 8.94 1.70
N ALA A 226 2.60 10.11 2.12
CA ALA A 226 3.35 11.35 2.10
C ALA A 226 4.59 11.25 2.99
N LEU A 227 4.42 10.75 4.23
CA LEU A 227 5.52 10.60 5.18
C LEU A 227 6.62 9.70 4.63
N HIS A 228 6.26 8.54 4.07
CA HIS A 228 7.20 7.58 3.49
C HIS A 228 8.04 8.21 2.38
N VAL A 229 7.40 8.87 1.41
CA VAL A 229 8.13 9.49 0.29
C VAL A 229 8.93 10.71 0.74
N ALA A 230 8.37 11.56 1.61
CA ALA A 230 9.09 12.72 2.12
C ALA A 230 10.38 12.29 2.84
N LEU A 231 10.32 11.34 3.78
CA LEU A 231 11.51 10.88 4.50
C LEU A 231 12.47 10.04 3.65
N ALA A 232 11.97 9.37 2.61
CA ALA A 232 12.85 8.74 1.64
C ALA A 232 13.67 9.80 0.89
N TRP A 233 13.13 10.96 0.53
CA TRP A 233 13.83 11.88 -0.38
C TRP A 233 14.43 13.13 0.28
N LEU A 234 13.95 13.53 1.47
CA LEU A 234 14.45 14.70 2.16
C LEU A 234 15.93 14.55 2.58
N PRO A 235 16.73 15.63 2.51
CA PRO A 235 18.03 15.66 3.14
C PRO A 235 17.94 15.36 4.63
N ARG A 236 19.00 14.77 5.18
CA ARG A 236 19.05 14.30 6.57
C ARG A 236 18.75 15.41 7.58
N GLU A 237 19.41 16.56 7.45
CA GLU A 237 19.21 17.70 8.36
C GLU A 237 17.77 18.23 8.32
N THR A 238 17.18 18.32 7.11
CA THR A 238 15.79 18.74 6.94
C THR A 238 14.82 17.74 7.57
N SER A 239 15.08 16.44 7.41
CA SER A 239 14.29 15.38 8.04
C SER A 239 14.37 15.45 9.56
N MET A 240 15.57 15.65 10.13
CA MET A 240 15.76 15.81 11.57
C MET A 240 15.03 17.03 12.13
N ALA A 241 15.16 18.19 11.47
CA ALA A 241 14.47 19.40 11.87
C ALA A 241 12.95 19.22 11.84
N TRP A 242 12.44 18.54 10.80
CA TRP A 242 11.03 18.24 10.65
C TRP A 242 10.51 17.31 11.74
N ILE A 243 11.19 16.19 12.00
CA ILE A 243 10.81 15.23 13.05
C ILE A 243 10.82 15.90 14.42
N ARG A 244 11.88 16.66 14.74
CA ARG A 244 11.97 17.42 15.99
C ARG A 244 10.76 18.35 16.17
N ARG A 245 10.36 19.08 15.13
CA ARG A 245 9.15 19.92 15.18
C ARG A 245 7.90 19.09 15.51
N MET A 246 7.70 17.96 14.84
CA MET A 246 6.54 17.09 15.08
C MET A 246 6.50 16.56 16.52
N THR A 247 7.66 16.22 17.12
CA THR A 247 7.72 15.75 18.52
C THR A 247 7.29 16.80 19.56
N GLN A 248 7.31 18.09 19.21
CA GLN A 248 6.87 19.18 20.09
C GLN A 248 5.36 19.41 20.04
N VAL A 249 4.65 18.79 19.09
CA VAL A 249 3.20 18.95 18.91
C VAL A 249 2.51 17.67 19.39
N PRO A 250 1.77 17.68 20.51
CA PRO A 250 1.16 16.47 21.07
C PRO A 250 0.27 15.70 20.08
N GLN A 251 -0.50 16.41 19.25
CA GLN A 251 -1.38 15.83 18.23
C GLN A 251 -0.60 15.12 17.11
N GLN A 252 0.68 15.47 16.92
CA GLN A 252 1.56 14.85 15.92
C GLN A 252 2.47 13.77 16.51
N ARG A 253 2.36 13.45 17.81
CA ARG A 253 3.21 12.45 18.48
C ARG A 253 3.23 11.13 17.72
N ARG A 254 2.06 10.61 17.33
CA ARG A 254 1.93 9.33 16.62
C ARG A 254 2.63 9.36 15.26
N ILE A 255 2.47 10.43 14.48
CA ILE A 255 3.14 10.55 13.19
C ILE A 255 4.65 10.78 13.35
N ALA A 256 5.08 11.46 14.41
CA ALA A 256 6.49 11.63 14.76
C ALA A 256 7.19 10.31 15.13
N ILE A 257 6.50 9.40 15.81
CA ILE A 257 6.98 8.03 16.10
C ILE A 257 7.23 7.28 14.78
N LYS A 258 6.23 7.25 13.89
CA LYS A 258 6.36 6.63 12.56
C LYS A 258 7.51 7.25 11.76
N ALA A 259 7.61 8.58 11.78
CA ALA A 259 8.66 9.33 11.11
C ALA A 259 10.06 8.97 11.62
N THR A 260 10.18 8.75 12.92
CA THR A 260 11.43 8.35 13.56
C THR A 260 11.87 6.96 13.11
N GLY A 261 10.94 6.00 13.04
CA GLY A 261 11.23 4.66 12.51
C GLY A 261 11.72 4.72 11.06
N LEU A 262 11.04 5.50 10.21
CA LEU A 262 11.39 5.68 8.80
C LEU A 262 12.72 6.41 8.60
N PHE A 263 13.08 7.32 9.50
CA PHE A 263 14.35 8.04 9.47
C PHE A 263 15.53 7.13 9.82
N GLY A 264 15.30 6.09 10.63
CA GLY A 264 16.24 4.99 10.79
C GLY A 264 17.39 5.24 11.76
N ASP A 265 17.45 6.39 12.46
CA ASP A 265 18.61 6.72 13.30
C ASP A 265 18.51 6.16 14.73
N PRO A 266 19.48 5.35 15.19
CA PRO A 266 19.52 4.80 16.55
C PRO A 266 19.47 5.84 17.67
N VAL A 267 19.81 7.12 17.41
CA VAL A 267 19.71 8.20 18.40
C VAL A 267 18.33 8.32 19.05
N ALA A 268 17.29 7.89 18.34
CA ALA A 268 15.92 8.02 18.80
C ALA A 268 15.41 6.80 19.60
N LEU A 269 16.17 5.71 19.69
CA LEU A 269 15.76 4.49 20.39
C LEU A 269 15.39 4.72 21.87
N PRO A 270 16.14 5.53 22.65
CA PRO A 270 15.75 5.84 24.03
C PRO A 270 14.41 6.57 24.12
N TRP A 271 14.12 7.46 23.16
CA TRP A 271 12.85 8.18 23.12
C TRP A 271 11.69 7.26 22.70
N LEU A 272 11.90 6.37 21.72
CA LEU A 272 10.90 5.36 21.33
C LEU A 272 10.57 4.43 22.51
N LEU A 273 11.57 4.00 23.28
CA LEU A 273 11.36 3.22 24.51
C LEU A 273 10.49 3.95 25.54
N GLN A 274 10.65 5.26 25.69
CA GLN A 274 9.76 6.06 26.54
C GLN A 274 8.32 6.03 26.01
N GLN A 275 8.12 6.13 24.69
CA GLN A 275 6.78 6.08 24.08
C GLN A 275 6.10 4.70 24.25
N MET A 276 6.86 3.61 24.43
CA MET A 276 6.31 2.26 24.70
C MET A 276 5.54 2.15 26.03
N HIS A 277 5.73 3.10 26.95
CA HIS A 277 4.98 3.13 28.21
C HIS A 277 3.56 3.72 28.05
N ASP A 278 3.32 4.48 26.98
CA ASP A 278 2.04 5.15 26.69
C ASP A 278 1.20 4.27 25.76
N LEU A 279 0.13 3.64 26.27
CA LEU A 279 -0.64 2.61 25.53
C LEU A 279 -1.08 3.03 24.11
N PRO A 280 -1.64 4.25 23.88
CA PRO A 280 -2.01 4.71 22.53
C PRO A 280 -0.83 4.82 21.55
N MET A 281 0.41 4.92 22.06
CA MET A 281 1.63 5.07 21.28
C MET A 281 2.47 3.79 21.25
N ALA A 282 2.21 2.84 22.15
CA ALA A 282 3.12 1.75 22.44
C ALA A 282 3.42 0.87 21.23
N ARG A 283 2.39 0.39 20.54
CA ARG A 283 2.56 -0.48 19.36
C ARG A 283 3.25 0.24 18.20
N ALA A 284 2.90 1.49 17.92
CA ALA A 284 3.59 2.30 16.91
C ALA A 284 5.07 2.53 17.27
N ALA A 285 5.38 2.72 18.57
CA ALA A 285 6.75 2.86 19.04
C ALA A 285 7.53 1.55 18.91
N GLY A 286 6.90 0.42 19.22
CA GLY A 286 7.43 -0.93 19.00
C GLY A 286 7.74 -1.21 17.52
N GLU A 287 6.81 -0.86 16.63
CA GLU A 287 7.01 -0.98 15.18
C GLU A 287 8.17 -0.10 14.68
N ALA A 288 8.23 1.16 15.11
CA ALA A 288 9.33 2.06 14.76
C ALA A 288 10.68 1.56 15.29
N PHE A 289 10.71 1.02 16.51
CA PHE A 289 11.91 0.42 17.10
C PHE A 289 12.37 -0.80 16.29
N SER A 290 11.44 -1.69 15.93
CA SER A 290 11.70 -2.86 15.09
C SER A 290 12.20 -2.47 13.70
N LEU A 291 11.65 -1.40 13.11
CA LEU A 291 12.07 -0.89 11.82
C LEU A 291 13.52 -0.40 11.81
N ILE A 292 14.00 0.22 12.90
CA ILE A 292 15.39 0.67 13.04
C ILE A 292 16.33 -0.52 13.32
N THR A 293 15.96 -1.34 14.30
CA THR A 293 16.86 -2.33 14.90
C THR A 293 16.83 -3.70 14.22
N GLY A 294 15.77 -4.00 13.48
CA GLY A 294 15.53 -5.31 12.88
C GLY A 294 15.02 -6.37 13.85
N VAL A 295 14.81 -6.05 15.13
CA VAL A 295 14.25 -7.02 16.06
C VAL A 295 12.78 -7.25 15.75
N ASP A 296 12.37 -8.51 15.74
CA ASP A 296 10.97 -8.88 15.81
C ASP A 296 10.62 -9.09 17.30
N LEU A 297 9.72 -8.24 17.82
CA LEU A 297 9.40 -8.21 19.24
C LEU A 297 8.74 -9.50 19.72
N ALA A 298 7.86 -10.10 18.92
CA ALA A 298 7.17 -11.33 19.29
C ALA A 298 8.14 -12.51 19.24
N LEU A 299 8.95 -12.62 18.17
CA LEU A 299 9.92 -13.70 18.00
C LEU A 299 11.00 -13.73 19.10
N HIS A 300 11.29 -12.57 19.71
CA HIS A 300 12.30 -12.44 20.77
C HIS A 300 11.71 -12.35 22.19
N ASP A 301 10.41 -12.66 22.36
CA ASP A 301 9.71 -12.58 23.65
C ASP A 301 9.84 -11.18 24.32
N LEU A 302 9.80 -10.11 23.53
CA LEU A 302 9.90 -8.71 23.99
C LEU A 302 8.55 -8.02 24.10
N GLU A 303 7.47 -8.76 23.93
CA GLU A 303 6.10 -8.29 24.09
C GLU A 303 5.54 -8.58 25.48
N ARG A 304 4.44 -7.91 25.83
CA ARG A 304 3.70 -8.18 27.06
C ARG A 304 3.04 -9.55 26.94
N ARG A 305 3.05 -10.29 28.06
CA ARG A 305 2.38 -11.61 28.14
C ARG A 305 0.87 -11.50 28.01
N ASP A 306 0.31 -10.45 28.60
CA ASP A 306 -1.12 -10.16 28.59
C ASP A 306 -1.35 -8.87 27.80
N SER A 307 -2.32 -8.90 26.88
CA SER A 307 -2.77 -7.69 26.19
C SER A 307 -3.39 -6.72 27.21
N PRO A 308 -2.98 -5.44 27.22
CA PRO A 308 -3.61 -4.45 28.07
C PRO A 308 -5.07 -4.27 27.69
N ASP A 309 -5.89 -3.93 28.68
CA ASP A 309 -7.27 -3.49 28.46
C ASP A 309 -7.24 -2.09 27.81
N PHE A 310 -7.22 -2.09 26.47
CA PHE A 310 -7.12 -0.90 25.64
C PHE A 310 -8.06 -1.04 24.44
N ASP A 311 -9.06 -0.17 24.40
CA ASP A 311 -9.97 -0.05 23.28
C ASP A 311 -9.47 1.04 22.32
N ALA A 312 -9.05 0.64 21.11
CA ALA A 312 -8.56 1.54 20.08
C ALA A 312 -9.64 1.92 19.03
N GLY A 313 -10.89 1.47 19.23
CA GLY A 313 -12.08 1.84 18.44
C GLY A 313 -12.77 0.64 17.79
N PRO A 314 -13.78 0.87 16.95
CA PRO A 314 -14.82 1.90 17.09
C PRO A 314 -15.73 1.60 18.29
N SER A 315 -16.42 2.60 18.84
CA SER A 315 -17.36 2.32 19.93
C SER A 315 -18.59 1.54 19.42
N ASP A 316 -19.24 0.78 20.30
CA ASP A 316 -20.52 0.10 19.98
C ASP A 316 -21.69 1.08 19.76
N ASP A 317 -21.47 2.40 19.81
CA ASP A 317 -22.50 3.41 19.61
C ASP A 317 -22.85 3.54 18.11
N PRO A 318 -24.11 3.22 17.70
CA PRO A 318 -24.55 3.37 16.31
C PRO A 318 -24.51 4.82 15.79
N GLN A 319 -24.36 5.81 16.67
CA GLN A 319 -24.20 7.23 16.32
C GLN A 319 -22.72 7.66 16.22
N ASP A 320 -21.77 6.80 16.59
CA ASP A 320 -20.35 7.06 16.39
C ASP A 320 -20.01 6.89 14.91
N GLY A 321 -19.66 8.00 14.25
CA GLY A 321 -19.26 8.00 12.85
C GLY A 321 -17.86 7.42 12.62
N ASN A 322 -17.11 7.12 13.68
CA ASN A 322 -15.81 6.46 13.56
C ASN A 322 -16.02 4.95 13.42
N VAL A 323 -15.94 4.43 12.20
CA VAL A 323 -15.98 2.98 11.89
C VAL A 323 -14.59 2.40 11.61
N ALA A 324 -13.53 3.17 11.85
CA ALA A 324 -12.18 2.76 11.52
C ALA A 324 -11.67 1.72 12.52
N MET A 325 -11.32 0.54 12.02
CA MET A 325 -10.62 -0.48 12.82
C MET A 325 -9.28 0.04 13.29
N ASP A 326 -8.83 -0.49 14.43
CA ASP A 326 -7.52 -0.21 14.99
C ASP A 326 -6.39 -0.52 13.98
N PRO A 327 -5.64 0.49 13.51
CA PRO A 327 -4.57 0.26 12.55
C PRO A 327 -3.39 -0.54 13.14
N ASP A 328 -3.31 -0.68 14.47
CA ASP A 328 -2.22 -1.37 15.15
C ASP A 328 -2.65 -2.74 15.70
N GLU A 329 -3.88 -3.21 15.42
CA GLU A 329 -4.46 -4.44 16.00
C GLU A 329 -3.50 -5.64 15.95
N SER A 330 -2.83 -5.83 14.81
CA SER A 330 -1.90 -6.93 14.57
C SER A 330 -0.45 -6.66 15.01
N LEU A 331 -0.17 -5.54 15.68
CA LEU A 331 1.15 -5.24 16.24
C LEU A 331 1.28 -5.76 17.68
N PRO A 332 2.46 -6.29 18.04
CA PRO A 332 2.71 -6.75 19.40
C PRO A 332 2.72 -5.58 20.38
N TRP A 333 2.23 -5.79 21.60
CA TRP A 333 2.35 -4.84 22.69
C TRP A 333 3.76 -4.91 23.28
N PRO A 334 4.65 -3.92 23.07
CA PRO A 334 6.00 -4.01 23.59
C PRO A 334 5.99 -4.02 25.13
N GLU A 335 6.89 -4.82 25.71
CA GLU A 335 7.23 -4.75 27.13
C GLU A 335 8.49 -3.89 27.31
N PRO A 336 8.37 -2.62 27.75
CA PRO A 336 9.48 -1.66 27.72
C PRO A 336 10.72 -2.14 28.47
N THR A 337 10.55 -2.88 29.57
CA THR A 337 11.67 -3.40 30.38
C THR A 337 12.48 -4.45 29.61
N LEU A 338 11.78 -5.36 28.90
CA LEU A 338 12.41 -6.40 28.10
C LEU A 338 13.10 -5.79 26.87
N VAL A 339 12.43 -4.86 26.18
CA VAL A 339 12.99 -4.15 25.02
C VAL A 339 14.23 -3.35 25.43
N GLN A 340 14.21 -2.65 26.57
CA GLN A 340 15.37 -1.94 27.10
C GLN A 340 16.53 -2.89 27.42
N GLY A 341 16.24 -4.04 28.04
CA GLY A 341 17.23 -5.08 28.32
C GLY A 341 17.85 -5.66 27.05
N TRP A 342 17.05 -5.84 25.99
CA TRP A 342 17.52 -6.24 24.68
C TRP A 342 18.41 -5.16 24.05
N LEU A 343 17.99 -3.89 24.07
CA LEU A 343 18.76 -2.78 23.49
C LEU A 343 20.15 -2.67 24.12
N ASN A 344 20.25 -2.78 25.46
CA ASN A 344 21.52 -2.70 26.18
C ASN A 344 22.53 -3.78 25.73
N LYS A 345 22.06 -4.92 25.21
CA LYS A 345 22.90 -6.01 24.71
C LYS A 345 23.30 -5.85 23.24
N HIS A 346 22.52 -5.09 22.46
CA HIS A 346 22.65 -5.03 21.00
C HIS A 346 23.00 -3.62 20.46
N SER A 347 23.05 -2.59 21.32
CA SER A 347 23.33 -1.21 20.89
C SER A 347 24.73 -1.02 20.27
N ALA A 348 25.68 -1.91 20.55
CA ALA A 348 27.05 -1.81 20.05
C ALA A 348 27.16 -1.91 18.51
N SER A 349 26.20 -2.58 17.85
CA SER A 349 26.16 -2.69 16.38
C SER A 349 25.45 -1.52 15.70
N LEU A 350 24.80 -0.63 16.48
CA LEU A 350 23.97 0.46 15.96
C LEU A 350 24.67 1.80 16.15
N GLN A 351 25.20 2.34 15.05
CA GLN A 351 25.90 3.63 15.07
C GLN A 351 24.92 4.80 14.91
N THR A 352 24.78 5.61 15.96
CA THR A 352 24.09 6.91 15.91
C THR A 352 24.61 7.76 14.76
N GLY A 353 23.70 8.44 14.06
CA GLY A 353 24.05 9.27 12.91
C GLY A 353 23.95 8.55 11.56
N SER A 354 23.87 7.22 11.57
CA SER A 354 23.59 6.40 10.39
C SER A 354 22.13 5.95 10.38
N ALA A 355 21.52 5.89 9.20
CA ALA A 355 20.15 5.40 9.04
C ALA A 355 20.13 3.88 8.80
N TYR A 356 19.25 3.18 9.51
CA TYR A 356 19.10 1.72 9.47
C TYR A 356 17.70 1.32 9.05
N LEU A 357 17.63 0.27 8.23
CA LEU A 357 16.42 -0.47 7.87
C LEU A 357 16.60 -1.91 8.34
N LEU A 358 15.79 -2.32 9.30
CA LEU A 358 15.80 -3.67 9.87
C LEU A 358 17.19 -4.10 10.37
N GLY A 359 17.87 -3.20 11.09
CA GLY A 359 19.18 -3.49 11.69
C GLY A 359 20.36 -3.37 10.72
N GLU A 360 20.11 -3.07 9.44
CA GLU A 360 21.14 -2.88 8.43
C GLU A 360 21.23 -1.41 7.99
N PRO A 361 22.44 -0.84 7.79
CA PRO A 361 22.56 0.48 7.20
C PRO A 361 21.83 0.58 5.86
N PHE A 362 21.17 1.71 5.62
CA PHE A 362 20.44 1.98 4.38
C PHE A 362 21.33 1.72 3.16
N SER A 363 20.90 0.78 2.33
CA SER A 363 21.56 0.41 1.07
C SER A 363 20.55 -0.23 0.12
N GLU A 364 20.91 -0.32 -1.15
CA GLU A 364 20.13 -1.07 -2.15
C GLU A 364 19.92 -2.53 -1.71
N GLY A 365 20.99 -3.20 -1.26
CA GLY A 365 20.95 -4.58 -0.78
C GLY A 365 20.03 -4.77 0.43
N ALA A 366 20.06 -3.85 1.41
CA ALA A 366 19.15 -3.89 2.55
C ALA A 366 17.68 -3.74 2.11
N CYS A 367 17.40 -2.87 1.15
CA CYS A 367 16.05 -2.72 0.60
C CYS A 367 15.58 -4.00 -0.12
N VAL A 368 16.43 -4.62 -0.95
CA VAL A 368 16.09 -5.86 -1.68
C VAL A 368 15.87 -7.03 -0.72
N ARG A 369 16.68 -7.17 0.34
CA ARG A 369 16.48 -8.17 1.39
C ARG A 369 15.16 -7.94 2.12
N ALA A 370 14.89 -6.71 2.57
CA ALA A 370 13.63 -6.36 3.22
C ALA A 370 12.41 -6.67 2.33
N LEU A 371 12.47 -6.36 1.03
CA LEU A 371 11.40 -6.70 0.08
C LEU A 371 11.14 -8.21 -0.04
N SER A 372 12.14 -9.04 0.27
CA SER A 372 12.09 -10.49 0.14
C SER A 372 11.60 -11.19 1.41
N SER A 373 11.98 -10.70 2.59
CA SER A 373 11.77 -11.41 3.87
C SER A 373 10.99 -10.64 4.94
N ALA A 374 10.75 -9.34 4.79
CA ALA A 374 10.11 -8.53 5.83
C ALA A 374 8.57 -8.55 5.74
N ASN A 375 7.88 -7.98 6.74
CA ASN A 375 6.43 -7.82 6.73
C ASN A 375 5.99 -6.65 5.82
N GLN A 376 4.73 -6.62 5.37
CA GLN A 376 4.28 -5.73 4.29
C GLN A 376 4.54 -4.25 4.55
N ARG A 377 4.33 -3.75 5.76
CA ARG A 377 4.67 -2.35 6.08
C ARG A 377 6.15 -2.06 5.92
N GLN A 378 7.02 -2.94 6.40
CA GLN A 378 8.47 -2.83 6.21
C GLN A 378 8.85 -2.94 4.72
N ARG A 379 8.19 -3.82 3.96
CA ARG A 379 8.37 -3.94 2.49
C ARG A 379 7.95 -2.66 1.76
N GLN A 380 6.88 -1.99 2.19
CA GLN A 380 6.46 -0.70 1.63
C GLN A 380 7.51 0.39 1.86
N VAL A 381 8.12 0.44 3.04
CA VAL A 381 9.25 1.33 3.34
C VAL A 381 10.44 1.02 2.44
N ALA A 382 10.82 -0.25 2.34
CA ALA A 382 11.91 -0.71 1.49
C ALA A 382 11.68 -0.36 0.01
N ALA A 383 10.46 -0.51 -0.51
CA ALA A 383 10.12 -0.13 -1.90
C ALA A 383 10.29 1.38 -2.15
N GLY A 384 9.91 2.22 -1.17
CA GLY A 384 10.11 3.66 -1.22
C GLY A 384 11.58 4.06 -1.18
N LEU A 385 12.37 3.45 -0.29
CA LEU A 385 13.81 3.70 -0.16
C LEU A 385 14.60 3.20 -1.37
N LEU A 386 14.28 2.01 -1.90
CA LEU A 386 14.92 1.45 -3.09
C LEU A 386 14.84 2.41 -4.29
N ALA A 387 13.76 3.16 -4.41
CA ALA A 387 13.52 4.13 -5.47
C ALA A 387 14.57 5.28 -5.51
N ARG A 388 15.32 5.51 -4.41
CA ARG A 388 16.46 6.43 -4.35
C ARG A 388 17.72 5.85 -4.98
N TYR A 389 17.96 4.56 -4.72
CA TYR A 389 19.16 3.85 -5.18
C TYR A 389 19.08 3.51 -6.66
N ILE A 390 17.88 3.18 -7.14
CA ILE A 390 17.65 2.78 -8.52
C ILE A 390 16.68 3.76 -9.21
N PRO A 391 17.16 4.96 -9.59
CA PRO A 391 16.28 6.04 -10.02
C PRO A 391 15.65 5.86 -11.41
N THR A 392 16.11 4.87 -12.18
CA THR A 392 15.67 4.58 -13.55
C THR A 392 14.63 3.46 -13.64
N GLU A 393 14.38 2.75 -12.55
CA GLU A 393 13.45 1.63 -12.54
C GLU A 393 12.12 1.98 -11.91
N ALA A 394 11.06 1.35 -12.41
CA ALA A 394 9.73 1.47 -11.84
C ALA A 394 9.71 1.09 -10.34
N VAL A 395 8.83 1.73 -9.57
CA VAL A 395 8.70 1.50 -8.13
C VAL A 395 8.27 0.04 -7.89
N PHE A 396 8.94 -0.67 -6.99
CA PHE A 396 8.62 -2.08 -6.74
C PHE A 396 7.14 -2.26 -6.29
N PRO A 397 6.34 -3.13 -6.95
CA PRO A 397 4.91 -3.28 -6.68
C PRO A 397 4.63 -4.27 -5.54
N VAL A 398 4.77 -3.85 -4.29
CA VAL A 398 4.59 -4.70 -3.08
C VAL A 398 3.18 -5.30 -2.92
N SER A 399 2.17 -4.75 -3.59
CA SER A 399 0.78 -5.24 -3.57
C SER A 399 0.39 -6.12 -4.76
N ALA A 400 1.29 -6.34 -5.73
CA ALA A 400 1.04 -7.24 -6.86
C ALA A 400 0.80 -8.69 -6.39
N PRO A 401 0.30 -9.61 -7.24
CA PRO A 401 0.30 -11.04 -6.94
C PRO A 401 1.69 -11.51 -6.47
N ALA A 402 1.74 -12.31 -5.40
CA ALA A 402 2.98 -12.72 -4.74
C ALA A 402 3.93 -13.42 -5.73
N GLN A 403 3.40 -14.18 -6.68
CA GLN A 403 4.19 -14.82 -7.72
C GLN A 403 4.88 -13.81 -8.64
N ARG A 404 4.20 -12.72 -9.02
CA ARG A 404 4.79 -11.62 -9.80
C ARG A 404 5.91 -10.94 -9.00
N GLN A 405 5.67 -10.69 -7.71
CA GLN A 405 6.68 -10.10 -6.82
C GLN A 405 7.92 -10.99 -6.71
N LYS A 406 7.74 -12.31 -6.51
CA LYS A 406 8.83 -13.30 -6.47
C LYS A 406 9.62 -13.32 -7.78
N GLY A 407 8.95 -13.24 -8.93
CA GLY A 407 9.59 -13.13 -10.24
C GLY A 407 10.48 -11.89 -10.37
N LEU A 408 9.97 -10.72 -9.94
CA LEU A 408 10.72 -9.47 -9.95
C LEU A 408 11.93 -9.48 -9.00
N LEU A 409 11.84 -10.17 -7.85
CA LEU A 409 12.94 -10.27 -6.89
C LEU A 409 14.05 -11.22 -7.36
N ARG A 410 13.72 -12.32 -8.04
CA ARG A 410 14.74 -13.23 -8.62
C ARG A 410 15.68 -12.52 -9.58
N GLY A 411 15.16 -11.57 -10.35
CA GLY A 411 15.96 -10.74 -11.27
C GLY A 411 16.85 -9.70 -10.59
N ARG A 412 16.75 -9.53 -9.26
CA ARG A 412 17.43 -8.49 -8.46
C ARG A 412 18.40 -9.07 -7.43
N SER A 413 18.84 -10.33 -7.63
CA SER A 413 19.73 -11.00 -6.67
C SER A 413 21.02 -10.17 -6.47
N VAL A 414 21.19 -9.64 -5.26
CA VAL A 414 22.39 -8.92 -4.79
C VAL A 414 23.35 -9.91 -4.15
#